data_AF-A0A497FQN3-F1
#
_entry.id   AF-A0A497FQN3-F1
#
_cell.length_a   1.000
_cell.length_b   1.000
_cell.length_c   1.000
_cell.angle_alpha   90.00
_cell.angle_beta   90.00
_cell.angle_gamma   90.00
#
_symmetry.space_group_name_H-M   'P 1'
#
loop_
_entity.id
_entity.type
_entity.pdbx_description
1 polymer ?
#
loop_
_entity_poly.entity_id
_entity_poly.type
_entity_poly.pdbx_seq_one_letter_code
_entity_poly.pdbx_strand_id
1 'polypeptide(L)'
;MQDKIWIFYTFTEKTEVHFPQKISKTPIYLKHHVIAVVLPEEKLALIPLTLTSVSVEDERNRGSSAFSLRFWIEDSGIELLVVEYDDLDLNTFISIVKGVLFTKNRKIIEEFAQNILRGKIDEAYALTKPPLEELPSPPWLKTENFSIMSEDREYVLLQGVNCMGLEFGWFGHSEEDFKRITSWGFNVIRLPIGWAYIEPEPGVINEEYLKIVDWMIYWAKKHGLYVVLDMHQWRWSNRYGGCGFQDWLVPDAEDYLEASVRFFKNRELWREFAEVWKIVAERYKNESTIAAYDVFNEPMPHYDLVPKREFVELVEEFYKYIFEEIRKIDKKHILMYMPVWGSELDAVPWITGENIVLTIHFYVGGTWDGKTGYEKTSFAELKRAVQECVKLGLERGIPVWIGEFGVGSSAYGASDWVKDVSTLFEEHALGYAWWTYWRDEGSFGLLYPDGKEKEHIMKILDRPRILSSTCKPSKIFFNVENRDFTACLEMEKEKCRVLIYLPKRHYKTGFKLSIPVAHIYSFDYRSRVLKLVLESNESSIVEIKVSKSLKDKVVLPTVIILSFFIIFVLVAYRTSSRAVVECDRKSTHISVGKTFEDGRVLDAANAVSGI
;
A
#
# COMPACT_ATOMS: atom_id res chain seq x y z
N MET A 1 32.25 -29.41 38.87
CA MET A 1 31.55 -28.17 39.27
C MET A 1 30.09 -28.29 38.84
N GLN A 2 29.11 -28.95 39.48
CA GLN A 2 28.73 -29.29 40.86
C GLN A 2 28.19 -28.18 41.76
N ASP A 3 28.28 -26.91 41.37
CA ASP A 3 27.70 -25.80 42.14
C ASP A 3 27.07 -24.76 41.21
N LYS A 4 25.81 -24.95 40.79
CA LYS A 4 25.02 -23.87 40.17
C LYS A 4 23.56 -23.95 40.55
N ILE A 5 23.01 -22.79 40.91
CA ILE A 5 21.62 -22.51 41.27
C ILE A 5 20.85 -22.11 40.00
N TRP A 6 19.53 -22.28 40.00
CA TRP A 6 18.60 -22.17 38.89
C TRP A 6 17.18 -21.97 39.46
N ILE A 7 16.33 -21.27 38.71
CA ILE A 7 15.12 -20.63 39.21
C ILE A 7 13.99 -20.76 38.17
N PHE A 8 12.75 -20.99 38.62
CA PHE A 8 11.53 -21.08 37.79
C PHE A 8 10.48 -20.07 38.28
N TYR A 9 9.69 -19.48 37.36
CA TYR A 9 8.51 -18.67 37.72
C TYR A 9 7.33 -18.83 36.74
N THR A 10 6.12 -18.66 37.28
CA THR A 10 4.84 -18.42 36.57
C THR A 10 4.10 -17.28 37.28
N PHE A 11 3.56 -16.31 36.54
CA PHE A 11 2.83 -15.18 37.11
C PHE A 11 1.37 -15.53 37.43
N THR A 12 0.95 -15.27 38.67
CA THR A 12 -0.45 -14.95 39.03
C THR A 12 -0.46 -14.01 40.25
N GLU A 13 -0.73 -12.72 39.99
CA GLU A 13 -1.09 -11.63 40.91
C GLU A 13 -0.08 -11.11 41.98
N LYS A 14 -0.26 -9.81 42.30
CA LYS A 14 0.63 -8.87 43.01
C LYS A 14 1.22 -9.39 44.32
N THR A 15 2.56 -9.38 44.44
CA THR A 15 3.35 -8.90 45.61
C THR A 15 4.84 -9.09 45.33
N GLU A 16 5.70 -8.21 45.88
CA GLU A 16 7.17 -8.36 45.82
C GLU A 16 7.61 -9.73 46.35
N VAL A 17 8.51 -10.44 45.64
CA VAL A 17 9.04 -11.74 46.12
C VAL A 17 10.54 -11.92 45.84
N HIS A 18 11.23 -12.39 46.87
CA HIS A 18 12.63 -12.81 46.92
C HIS A 18 12.87 -14.24 46.39
N PHE A 19 14.11 -14.53 45.95
CA PHE A 19 14.51 -15.75 45.24
C PHE A 19 14.57 -17.06 46.10
N PRO A 20 14.03 -18.21 45.61
CA PRO A 20 14.13 -19.52 46.27
C PRO A 20 15.30 -20.42 45.79
N GLN A 21 15.67 -21.43 46.59
CA GLN A 21 16.99 -22.11 46.57
C GLN A 21 17.15 -23.49 45.85
N LYS A 22 16.15 -24.15 45.22
CA LYS A 22 16.35 -25.52 44.62
C LYS A 22 15.54 -25.87 43.34
N ILE A 23 15.99 -26.87 42.54
CA ILE A 23 15.98 -26.85 41.04
C ILE A 23 15.98 -28.23 40.34
N SER A 24 15.50 -28.31 39.08
CA SER A 24 15.29 -29.54 38.28
C SER A 24 15.82 -29.43 36.82
N LYS A 25 16.21 -30.56 36.20
CA LYS A 25 16.84 -30.70 34.86
C LYS A 25 15.96 -31.46 33.84
N THR A 26 14.79 -30.92 33.47
CA THR A 26 13.92 -31.54 32.43
C THR A 26 13.45 -30.48 31.42
N PRO A 27 13.46 -30.75 30.11
CA PRO A 27 12.77 -29.90 29.13
C PRO A 27 11.27 -29.84 29.43
N ILE A 28 10.69 -28.65 29.51
CA ILE A 28 9.25 -28.45 29.73
C ILE A 28 8.63 -27.95 28.42
N TYR A 29 7.76 -28.75 27.82
CA TYR A 29 6.87 -28.30 26.74
C TYR A 29 5.60 -27.71 27.37
N LEU A 30 5.45 -26.39 27.30
CA LEU A 30 4.20 -25.71 27.66
C LEU A 30 3.36 -25.52 26.39
N LYS A 31 2.06 -25.85 26.50
CA LYS A 31 1.10 -25.89 25.39
C LYS A 31 1.15 -24.62 24.49
N HIS A 32 1.23 -24.91 23.18
CA HIS A 32 0.80 -24.16 22.00
C HIS A 32 1.26 -22.73 21.67
N HIS A 33 1.89 -21.93 22.54
CA HIS A 33 2.14 -20.51 22.20
C HIS A 33 3.50 -19.90 22.59
N VAL A 34 4.48 -20.70 23.01
CA VAL A 34 5.84 -20.20 23.34
C VAL A 34 6.90 -21.20 22.89
N ILE A 35 7.98 -20.71 22.27
CA ILE A 35 9.20 -21.50 22.01
C ILE A 35 10.25 -21.13 23.07
N ALA A 36 10.79 -22.14 23.76
CA ALA A 36 11.95 -21.99 24.63
C ALA A 36 13.22 -22.41 23.89
N VAL A 37 14.21 -21.52 23.82
CA VAL A 37 15.51 -21.73 23.18
C VAL A 37 16.58 -21.74 24.27
N VAL A 38 17.33 -22.86 24.35
CA VAL A 38 18.52 -22.95 25.19
C VAL A 38 19.73 -22.70 24.31
N LEU A 39 20.50 -21.66 24.62
CA LEU A 39 21.76 -21.36 23.95
C LEU A 39 22.93 -22.12 24.61
N PRO A 40 24.03 -22.38 23.89
CA PRO A 40 25.28 -22.78 24.52
C PRO A 40 25.65 -21.71 25.56
N GLU A 41 26.12 -22.15 26.75
CA GLU A 41 26.43 -21.31 27.91
C GLU A 41 25.25 -20.85 28.80
N GLU A 42 24.25 -21.72 29.01
CA GLU A 42 23.23 -21.60 30.08
C GLU A 42 22.32 -20.35 29.99
N LYS A 43 21.86 -19.98 28.79
CA LYS A 43 20.79 -18.96 28.64
C LYS A 43 19.51 -19.55 28.07
N LEU A 44 18.40 -19.11 28.64
CA LEU A 44 17.04 -19.47 28.25
C LEU A 44 16.37 -18.25 27.60
N ALA A 45 16.00 -18.34 26.33
CA ALA A 45 15.17 -17.36 25.64
C ALA A 45 13.76 -17.92 25.43
N LEU A 46 12.75 -17.08 25.66
CA LEU A 46 11.35 -17.40 25.37
C LEU A 46 10.91 -16.52 24.20
N ILE A 47 10.16 -17.05 23.23
CA ILE A 47 9.64 -16.26 22.10
C ILE A 47 8.12 -16.48 22.03
N PRO A 48 7.29 -15.44 22.26
CA PRO A 48 5.85 -15.48 22.02
C PRO A 48 5.51 -15.18 20.55
N LEU A 49 4.47 -15.82 20.01
CA LEU A 49 4.02 -15.64 18.62
C LEU A 49 3.00 -14.50 18.41
N THR A 50 2.75 -13.67 19.42
CA THR A 50 1.85 -12.51 19.35
C THR A 50 2.37 -11.40 20.25
N LEU A 51 2.78 -10.27 19.68
CA LEU A 51 3.43 -9.16 20.37
C LEU A 51 2.73 -7.84 20.06
N THR A 52 2.54 -6.99 21.07
CA THR A 52 1.83 -5.70 20.94
C THR A 52 2.72 -4.47 21.17
N SER A 53 3.77 -4.56 22.00
CA SER A 53 4.80 -3.50 22.11
C SER A 53 6.14 -4.04 22.63
N VAL A 54 7.22 -3.26 22.43
CA VAL A 54 8.60 -3.58 22.85
C VAL A 54 9.23 -2.37 23.54
N SER A 55 9.96 -2.58 24.64
CA SER A 55 10.83 -1.56 25.25
C SER A 55 12.23 -2.12 25.56
N VAL A 56 13.23 -1.22 25.64
CA VAL A 56 14.61 -1.54 26.02
C VAL A 56 14.92 -0.78 27.32
N GLU A 57 15.29 -1.48 28.39
CA GLU A 57 15.77 -0.85 29.63
C GLU A 57 17.28 -1.04 29.82
N ASP A 58 17.96 0.05 30.19
CA ASP A 58 19.37 0.05 30.58
C ASP A 58 19.50 -0.30 32.06
N GLU A 59 19.72 -1.58 32.35
CA GLU A 59 19.80 -2.10 33.71
C GLU A 59 21.16 -1.75 34.38
N ARG A 60 22.10 -1.11 33.68
CA ARG A 60 23.38 -0.64 34.25
C ARG A 60 23.17 0.45 35.29
N ASN A 61 22.11 1.25 35.13
CA ASN A 61 21.68 2.24 36.12
C ASN A 61 21.24 1.61 37.46
N ARG A 62 21.03 0.27 37.48
CA ARG A 62 20.69 -0.52 38.66
C ARG A 62 21.79 -1.48 39.09
N GLY A 63 23.01 -1.31 38.55
CA GLY A 63 24.17 -2.13 38.91
C GLY A 63 24.31 -3.45 38.14
N SER A 64 23.53 -3.66 37.07
CA SER A 64 23.71 -4.78 36.13
C SER A 64 24.79 -4.48 35.09
N SER A 65 25.26 -5.50 34.36
CA SER A 65 26.13 -5.34 33.18
C SER A 65 25.37 -5.44 31.85
N ALA A 66 24.04 -5.56 31.90
CA ALA A 66 23.23 -5.94 30.74
C ALA A 66 22.12 -4.93 30.41
N PHE A 67 21.54 -5.09 29.23
CA PHE A 67 20.28 -4.48 28.81
C PHE A 67 19.15 -5.51 28.89
N SER A 68 17.91 -5.05 29.09
CA SER A 68 16.73 -5.90 29.00
C SER A 68 15.82 -5.47 27.84
N LEU A 69 15.45 -6.42 26.98
CA LEU A 69 14.34 -6.25 26.03
C LEU A 69 13.06 -6.77 26.69
N ARG A 70 12.08 -5.89 26.83
CA ARG A 70 10.75 -6.23 27.36
C ARG A 70 9.73 -6.23 26.24
N PHE A 71 8.88 -7.23 26.29
CA PHE A 71 7.84 -7.48 25.30
C PHE A 71 6.49 -7.54 26.02
N TRP A 72 5.48 -6.88 25.48
CA TRP A 72 4.12 -6.88 26.04
C TRP A 72 3.16 -7.67 25.15
N ILE A 73 2.22 -8.37 25.80
CA ILE A 73 1.17 -9.18 25.19
C ILE A 73 -0.18 -8.72 25.76
N GLU A 74 -1.20 -8.51 24.93
CA GLU A 74 -2.57 -8.26 25.42
C GLU A 74 -3.10 -9.43 26.28
N ASP A 75 -3.89 -9.08 27.31
CA ASP A 75 -4.68 -9.97 28.17
C ASP A 75 -3.96 -11.10 28.94
N SER A 76 -2.63 -11.06 29.08
CA SER A 76 -1.90 -12.11 29.82
C SER A 76 -0.87 -11.64 30.85
N GLY A 77 -0.45 -10.37 30.85
CA GLY A 77 0.47 -9.83 31.87
C GLY A 77 1.84 -10.53 31.93
N ILE A 78 2.28 -11.13 30.82
CA ILE A 78 3.57 -11.83 30.74
C ILE A 78 4.66 -10.84 30.31
N GLU A 79 5.66 -10.65 31.17
CA GLU A 79 6.91 -9.97 30.84
C GLU A 79 7.96 -10.97 30.34
N LEU A 80 8.63 -10.62 29.25
CA LEU A 80 9.76 -11.38 28.72
C LEU A 80 11.04 -10.57 28.96
N LEU A 81 12.08 -11.22 29.50
CA LEU A 81 13.38 -10.61 29.79
C LEU A 81 14.44 -11.28 28.91
N VAL A 82 14.99 -10.54 27.94
CA VAL A 82 16.20 -10.98 27.21
C VAL A 82 17.40 -10.30 27.84
N VAL A 83 18.32 -11.08 28.39
CA VAL A 83 19.58 -10.59 28.98
C VAL A 83 20.72 -11.03 28.09
N GLU A 84 21.46 -10.07 27.56
CA GLU A 84 22.66 -10.31 26.77
C GLU A 84 23.84 -10.73 27.67
N TYR A 85 24.71 -11.59 27.14
CA TYR A 85 26.05 -11.82 27.68
C TYR A 85 26.95 -12.17 26.49
N ASP A 86 27.85 -11.26 26.17
CA ASP A 86 29.01 -11.37 25.27
C ASP A 86 28.80 -11.47 23.73
N ASP A 87 29.60 -10.62 23.06
CA ASP A 87 30.06 -10.58 21.67
C ASP A 87 29.05 -10.54 20.50
N LEU A 88 27.74 -10.37 20.74
CA LEU A 88 26.84 -9.93 19.68
C LEU A 88 26.67 -8.41 19.71
N ASP A 89 26.76 -7.75 18.56
CA ASP A 89 26.33 -6.35 18.47
C ASP A 89 24.82 -6.28 18.76
N LEU A 90 24.47 -5.72 19.92
CA LEU A 90 23.10 -5.53 20.40
C LEU A 90 22.20 -4.88 19.34
N ASN A 91 22.75 -3.98 18.51
CA ASN A 91 22.00 -3.36 17.42
C ASN A 91 21.61 -4.39 16.36
N THR A 92 22.58 -5.21 15.92
CA THR A 92 22.35 -6.33 15.00
C THR A 92 21.30 -7.31 15.55
N PHE A 93 21.36 -7.69 16.83
CA PHE A 93 20.35 -8.59 17.41
C PHE A 93 18.95 -7.96 17.48
N ILE A 94 18.85 -6.68 17.86
CA ILE A 94 17.57 -5.94 17.88
C ILE A 94 16.99 -5.84 16.47
N SER A 95 17.81 -5.57 15.46
CA SER A 95 17.42 -5.54 14.05
C SER A 95 16.89 -6.88 13.55
N ILE A 96 17.61 -7.94 13.87
CA ILE A 96 17.27 -9.34 13.59
C ILE A 96 15.90 -9.70 14.18
N VAL A 97 15.65 -9.32 15.45
CA VAL A 97 14.37 -9.55 16.11
C VAL A 97 13.26 -8.70 15.49
N LYS A 98 13.48 -7.41 15.27
CA LYS A 98 12.49 -6.50 14.66
C LYS A 98 12.05 -7.00 13.28
N GLY A 99 12.98 -7.37 12.41
CA GLY A 99 12.66 -7.81 11.04
C GLY A 99 11.78 -9.06 10.95
N VAL A 100 11.88 -9.98 11.91
CA VAL A 100 11.02 -11.18 11.96
C VAL A 100 9.64 -10.88 12.55
N LEU A 101 9.56 -9.93 13.48
CA LEU A 101 8.30 -9.54 14.09
C LEU A 101 7.32 -8.89 13.10
N PHE A 102 7.80 -8.38 11.97
CA PHE A 102 6.96 -7.85 10.91
C PHE A 102 6.45 -8.90 9.91
N THR A 103 6.99 -10.13 9.90
CA THR A 103 6.51 -11.18 9.01
C THR A 103 5.50 -12.10 9.71
N LYS A 104 4.34 -12.32 9.07
CA LYS A 104 3.39 -13.37 9.47
C LYS A 104 3.70 -14.72 8.82
N ASN A 105 4.78 -14.82 8.06
CA ASN A 105 5.16 -16.05 7.37
C ASN A 105 5.77 -17.03 8.36
N ARG A 106 4.94 -17.98 8.81
CA ARG A 106 5.32 -19.03 9.76
C ARG A 106 6.60 -19.78 9.37
N LYS A 107 6.84 -20.01 8.07
CA LYS A 107 8.06 -20.70 7.61
C LYS A 107 9.32 -19.85 7.86
N ILE A 108 9.26 -18.55 7.58
CA ILE A 108 10.36 -17.62 7.85
C ILE A 108 10.61 -17.51 9.35
N ILE A 109 9.55 -17.43 10.17
CA ILE A 109 9.67 -17.41 11.64
C ILE A 109 10.32 -18.71 12.15
N GLU A 110 9.90 -19.87 11.66
CA GLU A 110 10.44 -21.17 12.05
C GLU A 110 11.92 -21.33 11.62
N GLU A 111 12.26 -20.93 10.40
CA GLU A 111 13.62 -20.99 9.87
C GLU A 111 14.55 -20.00 10.57
N PHE A 112 14.04 -18.81 10.87
CA PHE A 112 14.73 -17.81 11.67
C PHE A 112 15.03 -18.34 13.07
N ALA A 113 14.02 -18.90 13.75
CA ALA A 113 14.20 -19.48 15.07
C ALA A 113 15.23 -20.62 15.04
N GLN A 114 15.23 -21.45 14.00
CA GLN A 114 16.24 -22.50 13.80
C GLN A 114 17.65 -21.94 13.57
N ASN A 115 17.80 -20.86 12.82
CA ASN A 115 19.10 -20.23 12.57
C ASN A 115 19.65 -19.58 13.83
N ILE A 116 18.82 -18.88 14.61
CA ILE A 116 19.18 -18.36 15.94
C ILE A 116 19.58 -19.51 16.88
N LEU A 117 18.78 -20.59 16.94
CA LEU A 117 19.05 -21.79 17.74
C LEU A 117 20.39 -22.45 17.41
N ARG A 118 20.86 -22.34 16.17
CA ARG A 118 22.12 -22.93 15.69
C ARG A 118 23.31 -21.97 15.79
N GLY A 119 23.13 -20.77 16.36
CA GLY A 119 24.16 -19.73 16.42
C GLY A 119 24.49 -19.11 15.06
N LYS A 120 23.61 -19.27 14.07
CA LYS A 120 23.79 -18.78 12.70
C LYS A 120 23.12 -17.42 12.51
N ILE A 121 23.68 -16.41 13.17
CA ILE A 121 23.12 -15.07 13.25
C ILE A 121 23.01 -14.40 11.87
N ASP A 122 24.01 -14.56 11.01
CA ASP A 122 23.97 -14.01 9.65
C ASP A 122 22.88 -14.66 8.77
N GLU A 123 22.68 -15.97 8.91
CA GLU A 123 21.60 -16.68 8.21
C GLU A 123 20.22 -16.29 8.76
N ALA A 124 20.11 -16.00 10.06
CA ALA A 124 18.89 -15.47 10.66
C ALA A 124 18.61 -14.02 10.20
N TYR A 125 19.64 -13.20 10.10
CA TYR A 125 19.55 -11.84 9.58
C TYR A 125 19.17 -11.81 8.08
N ALA A 126 19.68 -12.74 7.29
CA ALA A 126 19.30 -12.86 5.88
C ALA A 126 17.79 -13.08 5.70
N LEU A 127 17.14 -13.78 6.64
CA LEU A 127 15.70 -14.03 6.64
C LEU A 127 14.85 -12.79 6.98
N THR A 128 15.45 -11.72 7.50
CA THR A 128 14.74 -10.46 7.74
C THR A 128 14.62 -9.59 6.50
N LYS A 129 15.38 -9.91 5.43
CA LYS A 129 15.26 -9.24 4.15
C LYS A 129 14.11 -9.88 3.35
N PRO A 130 13.22 -9.09 2.76
CA PRO A 130 12.20 -9.66 1.88
C PRO A 130 12.87 -10.25 0.63
N PRO A 131 12.40 -11.40 0.12
CA PRO A 131 12.95 -12.02 -1.08
C PRO A 131 12.39 -11.34 -2.34
N LEU A 132 12.77 -10.08 -2.59
CA LEU A 132 12.30 -9.28 -3.73
C LEU A 132 12.53 -9.99 -5.08
N GLU A 133 13.63 -10.72 -5.21
CA GLU A 133 14.01 -11.45 -6.43
C GLU A 133 13.15 -12.70 -6.71
N GLU A 134 12.44 -13.24 -5.71
CA GLU A 134 11.62 -14.46 -5.87
C GLU A 134 10.24 -14.19 -6.48
N LEU A 135 9.78 -12.93 -6.46
CA LEU A 135 8.49 -12.53 -7.02
C LEU A 135 8.65 -12.03 -8.46
N PRO A 136 7.69 -12.32 -9.35
CA PRO A 136 7.70 -11.75 -10.69
C PRO A 136 7.64 -10.22 -10.62
N SER A 137 8.57 -9.57 -11.29
CA SER A 137 8.57 -8.13 -11.45
C SER A 137 7.52 -7.69 -12.47
N PRO A 138 6.78 -6.60 -12.21
CA PRO A 138 5.88 -6.03 -13.21
C PRO A 138 6.71 -5.42 -14.37
N PRO A 139 6.10 -5.20 -15.55
CA PRO A 139 6.77 -4.54 -16.66
C PRO A 139 7.32 -3.17 -16.28
N TRP A 140 8.48 -2.78 -16.83
CA TRP A 140 9.00 -1.43 -16.64
C TRP A 140 8.03 -0.37 -17.18
N LEU A 141 7.89 0.74 -16.47
CA LEU A 141 7.12 1.89 -16.93
C LEU A 141 8.04 2.97 -17.51
N LYS A 142 7.58 3.63 -18.56
CA LYS A 142 8.23 4.75 -19.24
C LYS A 142 7.19 5.81 -19.63
N THR A 143 7.65 7.00 -19.97
CA THR A 143 6.77 8.04 -20.52
C THR A 143 6.87 8.06 -22.03
N GLU A 144 5.72 8.18 -22.71
CA GLU A 144 5.66 8.39 -24.15
C GLU A 144 4.60 9.46 -24.44
N ASN A 145 5.05 10.61 -24.97
CA ASN A 145 4.22 11.81 -25.10
C ASN A 145 3.56 12.18 -23.75
N PHE A 146 2.23 12.19 -23.69
CA PHE A 146 1.42 12.56 -22.53
C PHE A 146 0.96 11.36 -21.71
N SER A 147 1.59 10.20 -21.85
CA SER A 147 1.14 8.95 -21.21
C SER A 147 2.26 8.18 -20.54
N ILE A 148 1.89 7.46 -19.48
CA ILE A 148 2.73 6.43 -18.87
C ILE A 148 2.39 5.10 -19.55
N MET A 149 3.40 4.41 -20.04
CA MET A 149 3.27 3.14 -20.75
C MET A 149 4.21 2.09 -20.18
N SER A 150 3.79 0.83 -20.23
CA SER A 150 4.68 -0.30 -19.96
C SER A 150 5.65 -0.54 -21.12
N GLU A 151 6.73 -1.27 -20.88
CA GLU A 151 7.64 -1.78 -21.91
C GLU A 151 6.93 -2.68 -22.93
N ASP A 152 5.82 -3.32 -22.53
CA ASP A 152 4.92 -4.09 -23.39
C ASP A 152 4.01 -3.22 -24.29
N ARG A 153 4.22 -1.90 -24.29
CA ARG A 153 3.44 -0.89 -25.03
C ARG A 153 1.96 -0.84 -24.63
N GLU A 154 1.67 -1.05 -23.35
CA GLU A 154 0.33 -0.84 -22.80
C GLU A 154 0.29 0.50 -22.06
N TYR A 155 -0.74 1.30 -22.30
CA TYR A 155 -1.09 2.46 -21.48
C TYR A 155 -1.45 2.00 -20.08
N VAL A 156 -0.83 2.61 -19.06
CA VAL A 156 -1.06 2.29 -17.64
C VAL A 156 -1.57 3.53 -16.92
N LEU A 157 -2.77 3.45 -16.35
CA LEU A 157 -3.31 4.50 -15.49
C LEU A 157 -3.00 4.17 -14.04
N LEU A 158 -1.98 4.83 -13.48
CA LEU A 158 -1.59 4.66 -12.08
C LEU A 158 -2.60 5.38 -11.18
N GLN A 159 -3.50 4.63 -10.55
CA GLN A 159 -4.57 5.11 -9.68
C GLN A 159 -4.52 4.38 -8.35
N GLY A 160 -4.33 5.14 -7.27
CA GLY A 160 -3.86 4.61 -6.01
C GLY A 160 -4.11 5.50 -4.80
N VAL A 161 -3.28 5.27 -3.78
CA VAL A 161 -3.30 5.95 -2.49
C VAL A 161 -1.88 6.32 -2.07
N ASN A 162 -1.73 7.38 -1.30
CA ASN A 162 -0.56 7.60 -0.49
C ASN A 162 -0.58 6.62 0.68
N CYS A 163 0.57 6.03 1.01
CA CYS A 163 0.76 5.11 2.13
C CYS A 163 1.63 5.79 3.18
N MET A 164 1.05 6.79 3.87
CA MET A 164 1.78 7.62 4.83
C MET A 164 2.27 6.82 6.04
N GLY A 165 3.29 7.33 6.74
CA GLY A 165 3.77 6.85 8.03
C GLY A 165 5.29 6.79 8.13
N LEU A 166 5.99 6.30 7.10
CA LEU A 166 7.44 6.07 7.16
C LEU A 166 8.22 7.38 7.26
N GLU A 167 7.72 8.46 6.66
CA GLU A 167 8.21 9.83 6.76
C GLU A 167 8.10 10.41 8.18
N PHE A 168 7.17 9.89 9.00
CA PHE A 168 6.98 10.28 10.40
C PHE A 168 7.61 9.30 11.40
N GLY A 169 8.25 8.23 10.93
CA GLY A 169 8.78 7.18 11.80
C GLY A 169 7.72 6.17 12.28
N TRP A 170 6.55 6.13 11.63
CA TRP A 170 5.46 5.22 11.95
C TRP A 170 5.49 3.98 11.06
N PHE A 171 6.12 2.92 11.55
CA PHE A 171 6.41 1.70 10.77
C PHE A 171 5.34 0.61 10.90
N GLY A 172 4.08 1.00 11.08
CA GLY A 172 2.98 0.11 11.48
C GLY A 172 2.25 -0.62 10.34
N HIS A 173 2.68 -0.48 9.08
CA HIS A 173 2.01 -1.17 7.96
C HIS A 173 2.33 -2.65 7.92
N SER A 174 1.43 -3.42 7.33
CA SER A 174 1.51 -4.87 7.19
C SER A 174 1.08 -5.33 5.81
N GLU A 175 1.39 -6.57 5.43
CA GLU A 175 0.94 -7.14 4.15
C GLU A 175 -0.60 -7.04 3.94
N GLU A 176 -1.40 -7.14 5.01
CA GLU A 176 -2.87 -7.06 4.89
C GLU A 176 -3.32 -5.67 4.41
N ASP A 177 -2.54 -4.63 4.69
CA ASP A 177 -2.84 -3.28 4.24
C ASP A 177 -2.72 -3.19 2.71
N PHE A 178 -1.66 -3.76 2.13
CA PHE A 178 -1.42 -3.83 0.68
C PHE A 178 -2.43 -4.72 -0.04
N LYS A 179 -2.79 -5.84 0.58
CA LYS A 179 -3.88 -6.71 0.10
C LYS A 179 -5.21 -5.96 0.08
N ARG A 180 -5.49 -5.15 1.10
CA ARG A 180 -6.71 -4.32 1.16
C ARG A 180 -6.70 -3.24 0.09
N ILE A 181 -5.60 -2.49 -0.07
CA ILE A 181 -5.44 -1.48 -1.13
C ILE A 181 -5.74 -2.08 -2.51
N THR A 182 -5.15 -3.23 -2.80
CA THR A 182 -5.36 -3.97 -4.06
C THR A 182 -6.82 -4.42 -4.21
N SER A 183 -7.48 -4.80 -3.11
CA SER A 183 -8.89 -5.23 -3.13
C SER A 183 -9.88 -4.12 -3.53
N TRP A 184 -9.47 -2.85 -3.44
CA TRP A 184 -10.22 -1.69 -3.93
C TRP A 184 -9.88 -1.34 -5.38
N GLY A 185 -9.11 -2.20 -6.05
CA GLY A 185 -8.68 -2.04 -7.44
C GLY A 185 -7.66 -0.92 -7.66
N PHE A 186 -6.99 -0.46 -6.61
CA PHE A 186 -5.81 0.40 -6.77
C PHE A 186 -4.65 -0.42 -7.34
N ASN A 187 -3.81 0.21 -8.17
CA ASN A 187 -2.66 -0.42 -8.82
C ASN A 187 -1.32 0.26 -8.51
N VAL A 188 -1.33 1.30 -7.66
CA VAL A 188 -0.14 2.01 -7.23
C VAL A 188 -0.29 2.46 -5.78
N ILE A 189 0.82 2.52 -5.06
CA ILE A 189 0.94 3.33 -3.85
C ILE A 189 2.00 4.42 -4.06
N ARG A 190 1.74 5.63 -3.56
CA ARG A 190 2.82 6.60 -3.30
C ARG A 190 3.29 6.37 -1.88
N LEU A 191 4.58 6.12 -1.70
CA LEU A 191 5.19 5.77 -0.43
C LEU A 191 6.09 6.93 0.01
N PRO A 192 5.58 7.83 0.86
CA PRO A 192 6.40 8.84 1.52
C PRO A 192 7.53 8.18 2.31
N ILE A 193 8.76 8.54 2.00
CA ILE A 193 9.96 8.17 2.74
C ILE A 193 10.62 9.44 3.27
N GLY A 194 11.14 9.38 4.49
CA GLY A 194 11.78 10.52 5.14
C GLY A 194 13.29 10.38 5.07
N TRP A 195 13.96 11.37 4.50
CA TRP A 195 15.43 11.44 4.49
C TRP A 195 16.02 11.26 5.88
N ALA A 196 15.43 11.90 6.90
CA ALA A 196 15.93 11.80 8.27
C ALA A 196 16.06 10.37 8.80
N TYR A 197 15.32 9.42 8.24
CA TYR A 197 15.43 8.02 8.57
C TYR A 197 16.36 7.23 7.65
N ILE A 198 16.65 7.70 6.43
CA ILE A 198 17.60 7.08 5.50
C ILE A 198 19.04 7.36 5.95
N GLU A 199 19.32 8.61 6.31
CA GLU A 199 20.64 9.09 6.71
C GLU A 199 20.52 9.98 7.97
N PRO A 200 20.37 9.36 9.16
CA PRO A 200 20.19 10.09 10.42
C PRO A 200 21.40 10.92 10.83
N GLU A 201 22.60 10.60 10.34
CA GLU A 201 23.84 11.35 10.51
C GLU A 201 24.61 11.36 9.17
N PRO A 202 25.40 12.39 8.87
CA PRO A 202 26.12 12.48 7.60
C PRO A 202 27.00 11.23 7.35
N GLY A 203 26.76 10.54 6.25
CA GLY A 203 27.45 9.32 5.85
C GLY A 203 27.03 8.04 6.59
N VAL A 204 26.08 8.12 7.53
CA VAL A 204 25.58 6.96 8.30
C VAL A 204 24.25 6.49 7.71
N ILE A 205 24.30 5.44 6.89
CA ILE A 205 23.12 4.85 6.26
C ILE A 205 22.37 3.98 7.27
N ASN A 206 21.08 4.25 7.44
CA ASN A 206 20.20 3.44 8.27
C ASN A 206 19.60 2.28 7.46
N GLU A 207 20.33 1.16 7.42
CA GLU A 207 19.88 -0.04 6.73
C GLU A 207 18.59 -0.64 7.32
N GLU A 208 18.25 -0.38 8.58
CA GLU A 208 16.98 -0.88 9.15
C GLU A 208 15.77 -0.17 8.58
N TYR A 209 15.87 1.15 8.42
CA TYR A 209 14.82 1.90 7.75
C TYR A 209 14.66 1.45 6.29
N LEU A 210 15.77 1.29 5.56
CA LEU A 210 15.74 0.83 4.17
C LEU A 210 15.14 -0.57 4.03
N LYS A 211 15.36 -1.49 4.99
CA LYS A 211 14.66 -2.79 5.00
C LYS A 211 13.16 -2.67 5.20
N ILE A 212 12.69 -1.73 6.01
CA ILE A 212 11.26 -1.47 6.15
C ILE A 212 10.69 -1.03 4.80
N VAL A 213 11.40 -0.16 4.08
CA VAL A 213 11.04 0.23 2.71
C VAL A 213 11.03 -0.99 1.77
N ASP A 214 12.04 -1.87 1.83
CA ASP A 214 12.06 -3.11 1.04
C ASP A 214 10.82 -3.98 1.31
N TRP A 215 10.36 -4.07 2.56
CA TRP A 215 9.17 -4.85 2.93
C TRP A 215 7.89 -4.24 2.34
N MET A 216 7.76 -2.91 2.34
CA MET A 216 6.65 -2.23 1.67
C MET A 216 6.65 -2.54 0.16
N ILE A 217 7.82 -2.45 -0.48
CA ILE A 217 7.98 -2.75 -1.91
C ILE A 217 7.65 -4.23 -2.18
N TYR A 218 8.10 -5.14 -1.32
CA TYR A 218 7.80 -6.57 -1.45
C TYR A 218 6.31 -6.86 -1.34
N TRP A 219 5.60 -6.26 -0.38
CA TRP A 219 4.15 -6.41 -0.26
C TRP A 219 3.43 -5.80 -1.46
N ALA A 220 3.87 -4.63 -1.96
CA ALA A 220 3.36 -4.05 -3.18
C ALA A 220 3.52 -5.00 -4.38
N LYS A 221 4.74 -5.51 -4.60
CA LYS A 221 5.08 -6.48 -5.65
C LYS A 221 4.21 -7.73 -5.59
N LYS A 222 4.08 -8.32 -4.40
CA LYS A 222 3.29 -9.53 -4.16
C LYS A 222 1.81 -9.37 -4.51
N HIS A 223 1.27 -8.16 -4.33
CA HIS A 223 -0.14 -7.85 -4.60
C HIS A 223 -0.35 -7.11 -5.93
N GLY A 224 0.70 -6.95 -6.75
CA GLY A 224 0.58 -6.34 -8.08
C GLY A 224 0.38 -4.82 -8.07
N LEU A 225 0.87 -4.15 -7.03
CA LEU A 225 0.92 -2.70 -6.92
C LEU A 225 2.28 -2.18 -7.41
N TYR A 226 2.27 -1.10 -8.19
CA TYR A 226 3.45 -0.27 -8.37
C TYR A 226 3.70 0.60 -7.14
N VAL A 227 4.93 1.11 -7.00
CA VAL A 227 5.33 2.05 -5.94
C VAL A 227 5.86 3.33 -6.58
N VAL A 228 5.41 4.49 -6.10
CA VAL A 228 6.09 5.77 -6.30
C VAL A 228 6.82 6.08 -5.01
N LEU A 229 8.16 6.10 -5.01
CA LEU A 229 8.93 6.49 -3.84
C LEU A 229 8.98 8.01 -3.77
N ASP A 230 8.49 8.57 -2.69
CA ASP A 230 8.34 10.02 -2.50
C ASP A 230 9.27 10.51 -1.41
N MET A 231 10.25 11.34 -1.75
CA MET A 231 11.13 11.96 -0.75
C MET A 231 10.37 13.09 -0.06
N HIS A 232 9.71 12.72 1.02
CA HIS A 232 8.66 13.52 1.63
C HIS A 232 9.22 14.49 2.66
N GLN A 233 8.64 15.69 2.69
CA GLN A 233 8.80 16.65 3.78
C GLN A 233 7.47 17.36 4.02
N TRP A 234 7.20 17.68 5.29
CA TRP A 234 6.13 18.57 5.70
C TRP A 234 6.64 19.44 6.84
N ARG A 235 6.50 20.77 6.71
CA ARG A 235 7.15 21.74 7.62
C ARG A 235 8.66 21.48 7.78
N TRP A 236 9.31 21.05 6.70
CA TRP A 236 10.76 20.87 6.54
C TRP A 236 11.40 19.76 7.38
N SER A 237 11.21 19.77 8.70
CA SER A 237 11.92 18.90 9.64
C SER A 237 11.17 18.74 10.96
N ASN A 238 11.48 17.66 11.69
CA ASN A 238 11.03 17.44 13.06
C ASN A 238 11.31 18.64 13.99
N ARG A 239 12.41 19.38 13.76
CA ARG A 239 12.77 20.62 14.50
C ARG A 239 11.63 21.65 14.52
N TYR A 240 10.86 21.73 13.43
CA TYR A 240 9.76 22.68 13.29
C TYR A 240 8.38 22.03 13.51
N GLY A 241 8.36 20.84 14.11
CA GLY A 241 7.15 20.03 14.30
C GLY A 241 6.65 19.38 13.01
N GLY A 242 7.55 19.19 12.05
CA GLY A 242 7.31 18.60 10.73
C GLY A 242 7.90 17.20 10.57
N CYS A 243 8.22 16.84 9.32
CA CYS A 243 8.99 15.67 8.93
C CYS A 243 9.82 15.95 7.66
N GLY A 244 10.73 15.04 7.31
CA GLY A 244 11.55 15.12 6.11
C GLY A 244 13.05 15.20 6.42
N PHE A 245 13.57 16.41 6.58
CA PHE A 245 15.00 16.66 6.75
C PHE A 245 15.49 16.39 8.18
N GLN A 246 16.70 15.87 8.29
CA GLN A 246 17.41 15.75 9.56
C GLN A 246 18.17 17.03 9.92
N ASP A 247 18.34 17.27 11.22
CA ASP A 247 18.90 18.51 11.78
C ASP A 247 20.21 19.00 11.13
N TRP A 248 21.10 18.10 10.71
CA TRP A 248 22.40 18.46 10.11
C TRP A 248 22.29 19.06 8.69
N LEU A 249 21.12 18.93 8.06
CA LEU A 249 20.80 19.44 6.72
C LEU A 249 19.86 20.64 6.73
N VAL A 250 19.30 20.92 7.91
CA VAL A 250 18.44 22.06 8.12
C VAL A 250 19.37 23.27 8.31
N PRO A 251 19.39 24.23 7.37
CA PRO A 251 20.17 25.44 7.56
C PRO A 251 19.68 26.17 8.82
N ASP A 252 20.57 26.89 9.48
CA ASP A 252 20.17 27.76 10.60
C ASP A 252 19.10 28.74 10.10
N ALA A 253 17.94 28.77 10.75
CA ALA A 253 16.75 29.50 10.32
C ALA A 253 15.74 29.58 11.48
N GLU A 254 14.99 30.69 11.55
CA GLU A 254 14.00 30.94 12.61
C GLU A 254 12.81 29.98 12.49
N ASP A 255 12.36 29.72 11.26
CA ASP A 255 11.26 28.80 10.96
C ASP A 255 11.50 27.94 9.72
N TYR A 256 10.54 27.06 9.43
CA TYR A 256 10.62 26.09 8.34
C TYR A 256 10.53 26.73 6.94
N LEU A 257 9.89 27.89 6.80
CA LEU A 257 9.76 28.59 5.51
C LEU A 257 11.08 29.28 5.18
N GLU A 258 11.70 29.93 6.16
CA GLU A 258 13.06 30.46 6.02
C GLU A 258 14.07 29.33 5.74
N ALA A 259 13.97 28.20 6.46
CA ALA A 259 14.83 27.04 6.22
C ALA A 259 14.76 26.54 4.78
N SER A 260 13.54 26.45 4.22
CA SER A 260 13.30 26.10 2.82
C SER A 260 14.01 27.06 1.86
N VAL A 261 13.80 28.38 2.03
CA VAL A 261 14.44 29.39 1.17
C VAL A 261 15.97 29.32 1.26
N ARG A 262 16.53 29.16 2.47
CA ARG A 262 17.99 29.04 2.67
C ARG A 262 18.53 27.75 2.03
N PHE A 263 17.78 26.65 2.08
CA PHE A 263 18.15 25.41 1.39
C PHE A 263 18.20 25.59 -0.14
N PHE A 264 17.14 26.14 -0.73
CA PHE A 264 17.12 26.38 -2.19
C PHE A 264 18.14 27.43 -2.64
N LYS A 265 18.70 28.26 -1.75
CA LYS A 265 19.84 29.14 -2.07
C LYS A 265 21.21 28.49 -1.88
N ASN A 266 21.28 27.30 -1.27
CA ASN A 266 22.53 26.66 -0.91
C ASN A 266 22.80 25.40 -1.75
N ARG A 267 23.69 25.54 -2.74
CA ARG A 267 24.10 24.44 -3.62
C ARG A 267 24.84 23.30 -2.90
N GLU A 268 25.44 23.53 -1.74
CA GLU A 268 26.10 22.47 -0.98
C GLU A 268 25.06 21.52 -0.38
N LEU A 269 23.96 22.05 0.17
CA LEU A 269 22.85 21.23 0.68
C LEU A 269 22.15 20.44 -0.42
N TRP A 270 22.19 20.92 -1.67
CA TRP A 270 21.71 20.13 -2.82
C TRP A 270 22.59 18.91 -3.07
N ARG A 271 23.93 19.02 -2.88
CA ARG A 271 24.84 17.88 -3.02
C ARG A 271 24.56 16.84 -1.95
N GLU A 272 24.35 17.28 -0.70
CA GLU A 272 23.98 16.37 0.39
C GLU A 272 22.65 15.65 0.09
N PHE A 273 21.65 16.38 -0.43
CA PHE A 273 20.38 15.77 -0.84
C PHE A 273 20.56 14.77 -2.00
N ALA A 274 21.48 15.06 -2.94
CA ALA A 274 21.81 14.15 -4.02
C ALA A 274 22.50 12.86 -3.52
N GLU A 275 23.32 12.92 -2.47
CA GLU A 275 23.94 11.72 -1.89
C GLU A 275 22.89 10.76 -1.31
N VAL A 276 21.79 11.28 -0.77
CA VAL A 276 20.69 10.43 -0.29
C VAL A 276 19.86 9.85 -1.41
N TRP A 277 19.59 10.63 -2.45
CA TRP A 277 19.00 10.09 -3.66
C TRP A 277 19.88 9.02 -4.30
N LYS A 278 21.21 9.14 -4.19
CA LYS A 278 22.15 8.12 -4.64
C LYS A 278 22.05 6.83 -3.82
N ILE A 279 21.84 6.89 -2.51
CA ILE A 279 21.55 5.69 -1.69
C ILE A 279 20.29 4.98 -2.21
N VAL A 280 19.20 5.73 -2.40
CA VAL A 280 17.92 5.19 -2.88
C VAL A 280 18.05 4.63 -4.30
N ALA A 281 18.66 5.37 -5.22
CA ALA A 281 18.83 4.98 -6.61
C ALA A 281 19.74 3.74 -6.75
N GLU A 282 20.87 3.68 -6.03
CA GLU A 282 21.76 2.51 -6.08
C GLU A 282 21.05 1.23 -5.61
N ARG A 283 20.24 1.35 -4.54
CA ARG A 283 19.48 0.22 -4.00
C ARG A 283 18.39 -0.26 -4.96
N TYR A 284 17.67 0.66 -5.60
CA TYR A 284 16.41 0.34 -6.28
C TYR A 284 16.44 0.40 -7.80
N LYS A 285 17.55 0.81 -8.45
CA LYS A 285 17.63 0.95 -9.93
C LYS A 285 17.22 -0.26 -10.77
N ASN A 286 17.16 -1.45 -10.17
CA ASN A 286 16.78 -2.70 -10.85
C ASN A 286 15.40 -3.24 -10.44
N GLU A 287 14.61 -2.52 -9.63
CA GLU A 287 13.30 -2.98 -9.16
C GLU A 287 12.14 -2.26 -9.86
N SER A 288 11.60 -2.89 -10.91
CA SER A 288 10.50 -2.33 -11.71
C SER A 288 9.15 -2.26 -11.00
N THR A 289 9.00 -2.85 -9.81
CA THR A 289 7.86 -2.55 -8.93
C THR A 289 7.80 -1.06 -8.59
N ILE A 290 8.95 -0.38 -8.53
CA ILE A 290 8.95 1.07 -8.42
C ILE A 290 8.67 1.65 -9.82
N ALA A 291 7.54 2.36 -9.93
CA ALA A 291 7.17 3.06 -11.16
C ALA A 291 7.96 4.35 -11.32
N ALA A 292 8.18 5.08 -10.22
CA ALA A 292 8.76 6.41 -10.25
C ALA A 292 9.41 6.82 -8.93
N TYR A 293 10.30 7.79 -9.03
CA TYR A 293 10.83 8.59 -7.94
C TYR A 293 10.16 9.97 -7.96
N ASP A 294 9.36 10.28 -6.94
CA ASP A 294 8.87 11.63 -6.69
C ASP A 294 9.92 12.38 -5.86
N VAL A 295 10.66 13.26 -6.56
CA VAL A 295 12.00 13.65 -6.12
C VAL A 295 12.00 14.55 -4.89
N PHE A 296 10.96 15.36 -4.73
CA PHE A 296 10.88 16.29 -3.61
C PHE A 296 9.43 16.72 -3.36
N ASN A 297 8.92 16.47 -2.15
CA ASN A 297 7.58 16.88 -1.78
C ASN A 297 7.48 18.39 -1.49
N GLU A 298 6.53 19.05 -2.13
CA GLU A 298 6.08 20.45 -1.94
C GLU A 298 7.20 21.46 -1.63
N PRO A 299 7.99 21.92 -2.62
CA PRO A 299 8.96 23.00 -2.41
C PRO A 299 8.30 24.23 -1.79
N MET A 300 8.56 24.51 -0.51
CA MET A 300 7.82 25.51 0.28
C MET A 300 8.36 26.93 0.04
N PRO A 301 7.57 27.87 -0.50
CA PRO A 301 8.03 29.24 -0.74
C PRO A 301 7.90 30.14 0.50
N HIS A 302 8.72 31.19 0.56
CA HIS A 302 8.46 32.37 1.40
C HIS A 302 8.66 33.64 0.56
N TYR A 303 7.60 34.15 -0.06
CA TYR A 303 7.75 35.18 -1.08
C TYR A 303 8.20 36.56 -0.57
N ASP A 304 8.08 36.83 0.73
CA ASP A 304 8.68 38.02 1.34
C ASP A 304 10.22 37.93 1.47
N LEU A 305 10.79 36.72 1.53
CA LEU A 305 12.23 36.48 1.62
C LEU A 305 12.89 36.28 0.24
N VAL A 306 12.11 35.79 -0.73
CA VAL A 306 12.56 35.53 -2.10
C VAL A 306 11.42 35.76 -3.09
N PRO A 307 11.56 36.64 -4.08
CA PRO A 307 10.50 36.86 -5.07
C PRO A 307 10.08 35.55 -5.76
N LYS A 308 8.77 35.40 -6.03
CA LYS A 308 8.20 34.18 -6.62
C LYS A 308 8.97 33.66 -7.84
N ARG A 309 9.30 34.56 -8.77
CA ARG A 309 10.08 34.21 -9.97
C ARG A 309 11.45 33.63 -9.62
N GLU A 310 12.19 34.27 -8.72
CA GLU A 310 13.51 33.80 -8.28
C GLU A 310 13.41 32.43 -7.60
N PHE A 311 12.39 32.22 -6.75
CA PHE A 311 12.19 30.93 -6.10
C PHE A 311 11.88 29.80 -7.11
N VAL A 312 11.02 30.06 -8.11
CA VAL A 312 10.74 29.08 -9.18
C VAL A 312 12.02 28.75 -9.96
N GLU A 313 12.86 29.74 -10.28
CA GLU A 313 14.15 29.55 -10.95
C GLU A 313 15.09 28.67 -10.08
N LEU A 314 15.17 28.91 -8.77
CA LEU A 314 15.97 28.07 -7.85
C LEU A 314 15.46 26.63 -7.77
N VAL A 315 14.15 26.42 -7.67
CA VAL A 315 13.54 25.08 -7.63
C VAL A 315 13.75 24.35 -8.95
N GLU A 316 13.71 25.05 -10.09
CA GLU A 316 14.03 24.48 -11.40
C GLU A 316 15.48 24.01 -11.49
N GLU A 317 16.42 24.86 -11.09
CA GLU A 317 17.84 24.51 -11.05
C GLU A 317 18.11 23.34 -10.10
N PHE A 318 17.41 23.29 -8.97
CA PHE A 318 17.48 22.19 -8.01
C PHE A 318 17.04 20.87 -8.65
N TYR A 319 15.84 20.80 -9.24
CA TYR A 319 15.36 19.58 -9.89
C TYR A 319 16.28 19.14 -11.02
N LYS A 320 16.77 20.07 -11.86
CA LYS A 320 17.73 19.75 -12.93
C LYS A 320 18.99 19.10 -12.37
N TYR A 321 19.55 19.66 -11.29
CA TYR A 321 20.73 19.13 -10.63
C TYR A 321 20.48 17.73 -10.06
N ILE A 322 19.42 17.55 -9.27
CA ILE A 322 19.12 16.25 -8.64
C ILE A 322 18.78 15.18 -9.69
N PHE A 323 18.05 15.53 -10.75
CA PHE A 323 17.75 14.61 -11.84
C PHE A 323 19.04 14.16 -12.53
N GLU A 324 19.99 15.06 -12.78
CA GLU A 324 21.28 14.71 -13.35
C GLU A 324 22.04 13.71 -12.45
N GLU A 325 22.10 13.96 -11.14
CA GLU A 325 22.77 13.08 -10.18
C GLU A 325 22.12 11.70 -10.11
N ILE A 326 20.78 11.61 -10.00
CA ILE A 326 20.05 10.34 -10.04
C ILE A 326 20.33 9.62 -11.36
N ARG A 327 20.29 10.34 -12.49
CA ARG A 327 20.54 9.77 -13.80
C ARG A 327 21.96 9.26 -13.95
N LYS A 328 22.96 9.65 -13.16
CA LYS A 328 24.29 9.01 -13.21
C LYS A 328 24.24 7.54 -12.79
N ILE A 329 23.25 7.16 -11.98
CA ILE A 329 23.09 5.83 -11.39
C ILE A 329 21.97 5.05 -12.07
N ASP A 330 20.83 5.70 -12.29
CA ASP A 330 19.59 5.07 -12.73
C ASP A 330 19.04 5.73 -14.00
N LYS A 331 19.00 4.96 -15.09
CA LYS A 331 18.55 5.41 -16.41
C LYS A 331 17.09 5.07 -16.72
N LYS A 332 16.40 4.31 -15.87
CA LYS A 332 15.12 3.68 -16.22
C LYS A 332 13.92 4.34 -15.53
N HIS A 333 13.97 4.49 -14.21
CA HIS A 333 12.81 4.94 -13.43
C HIS A 333 12.31 6.32 -13.89
N ILE A 334 10.99 6.51 -13.83
CA ILE A 334 10.38 7.82 -14.05
C ILE A 334 10.81 8.77 -12.93
N LEU A 335 11.24 9.99 -13.27
CA LEU A 335 11.49 11.04 -12.30
C LEU A 335 10.32 12.02 -12.31
N MET A 336 9.75 12.28 -11.15
CA MET A 336 8.69 13.26 -10.98
C MET A 336 9.23 14.53 -10.34
N TYR A 337 8.70 15.66 -10.79
CA TYR A 337 8.90 16.96 -10.19
C TYR A 337 7.55 17.65 -10.07
N MET A 338 7.45 18.63 -9.20
CA MET A 338 6.18 19.31 -8.91
C MET A 338 6.30 20.83 -8.92
N PRO A 339 5.15 21.53 -9.01
CA PRO A 339 5.06 22.97 -8.76
C PRO A 339 5.61 23.35 -7.39
N VAL A 340 5.94 24.63 -7.21
CA VAL A 340 6.10 25.22 -5.88
C VAL A 340 4.83 24.93 -5.05
N TRP A 341 5.02 24.53 -3.79
CA TRP A 341 3.96 24.09 -2.88
C TRP A 341 3.05 22.96 -3.45
N GLY A 342 3.53 22.21 -4.43
CA GLY A 342 2.82 21.10 -5.09
C GLY A 342 1.62 21.48 -5.96
N SER A 343 1.06 22.69 -5.78
CA SER A 343 -0.24 23.07 -6.35
C SER A 343 -0.28 24.44 -7.03
N GLU A 344 0.77 25.27 -6.93
CA GLU A 344 0.82 26.58 -7.60
C GLU A 344 1.08 26.43 -9.12
N LEU A 345 0.00 26.30 -9.91
CA LEU A 345 0.08 26.04 -11.36
C LEU A 345 0.74 27.16 -12.20
N ASP A 346 0.90 28.36 -11.65
CA ASP A 346 1.66 29.46 -12.24
C ASP A 346 3.14 29.51 -11.76
N ALA A 347 3.56 28.57 -10.92
CA ALA A 347 4.86 28.48 -10.28
C ALA A 347 5.54 27.12 -10.57
N VAL A 348 5.43 26.64 -11.81
CA VAL A 348 5.90 25.29 -12.17
C VAL A 348 7.28 25.34 -12.81
N PRO A 349 8.31 24.69 -12.22
CA PRO A 349 9.67 24.65 -12.77
C PRO A 349 9.71 24.08 -14.19
N TRP A 350 10.49 24.64 -15.11
CA TRP A 350 10.62 24.13 -16.49
C TRP A 350 11.68 23.02 -16.59
N ILE A 351 11.21 21.77 -16.54
CA ILE A 351 12.02 20.55 -16.62
C ILE A 351 11.73 19.83 -17.94
N THR A 352 12.79 19.37 -18.61
CA THR A 352 12.71 18.63 -19.88
C THR A 352 13.62 17.40 -19.82
N GLY A 353 13.22 16.32 -20.48
CA GLY A 353 14.01 15.09 -20.55
C GLY A 353 13.12 13.86 -20.77
N GLU A 354 13.75 12.69 -20.80
CA GLU A 354 13.06 11.41 -20.95
C GLU A 354 12.61 10.84 -19.60
N ASN A 355 11.48 10.11 -19.61
CA ASN A 355 10.90 9.50 -18.41
C ASN A 355 10.67 10.51 -17.29
N ILE A 356 10.02 11.62 -17.63
CA ILE A 356 9.67 12.69 -16.70
C ILE A 356 8.17 12.84 -16.62
N VAL A 357 7.64 12.95 -15.40
CA VAL A 357 6.22 13.23 -15.14
C VAL A 357 6.10 14.49 -14.28
N LEU A 358 5.14 15.35 -14.60
CA LEU A 358 4.74 16.43 -13.72
C LEU A 358 3.74 15.88 -12.70
N THR A 359 4.11 15.88 -11.43
CA THR A 359 3.19 15.53 -10.34
C THR A 359 2.58 16.79 -9.71
N ILE A 360 1.27 16.78 -9.44
CA ILE A 360 0.52 17.93 -8.92
C ILE A 360 -0.32 17.50 -7.71
N HIS A 361 -0.36 18.34 -6.69
CA HIS A 361 -1.26 18.18 -5.55
C HIS A 361 -2.55 18.96 -5.78
N PHE A 362 -3.70 18.29 -5.66
CA PHE A 362 -5.01 18.84 -5.96
C PHE A 362 -5.86 18.99 -4.70
N TYR A 363 -5.72 20.14 -4.04
CA TYR A 363 -6.50 20.53 -2.86
C TYR A 363 -7.33 21.80 -3.09
N VAL A 364 -7.87 21.93 -4.32
CA VAL A 364 -8.71 23.08 -4.72
C VAL A 364 -9.92 23.18 -3.80
N GLY A 365 -10.15 24.39 -3.30
CA GLY A 365 -11.14 24.67 -2.25
C GLY A 365 -10.59 24.62 -0.83
N GLY A 366 -9.29 24.37 -0.67
CA GLY A 366 -8.60 24.43 0.62
C GLY A 366 -8.73 23.17 1.44
N THR A 367 -8.98 22.02 0.80
CA THR A 367 -9.20 20.73 1.49
C THR A 367 -7.92 20.14 2.11
N TRP A 368 -6.76 20.74 1.88
CA TRP A 368 -5.44 20.32 2.37
C TRP A 368 -5.31 20.28 3.90
N ASP A 369 -6.19 20.97 4.63
CA ASP A 369 -6.18 21.00 6.10
C ASP A 369 -6.85 19.77 6.77
N GLY A 370 -7.47 18.91 5.96
CA GLY A 370 -8.22 17.72 6.42
C GLY A 370 -9.51 18.05 7.16
N LYS A 371 -10.00 19.29 7.08
CA LYS A 371 -11.17 19.79 7.82
C LYS A 371 -12.14 20.56 6.94
N THR A 372 -11.61 21.41 6.05
CA THR A 372 -12.36 22.11 5.03
C THR A 372 -12.90 21.09 4.03
N GLY A 373 -14.19 21.20 3.73
CA GLY A 373 -14.90 20.32 2.83
C GLY A 373 -15.24 21.02 1.52
N TYR A 374 -16.48 20.82 1.07
CA TYR A 374 -16.99 21.34 -0.19
C TYR A 374 -17.81 22.63 -0.02
N GLU A 375 -17.39 23.55 0.85
CA GLU A 375 -18.13 24.80 1.10
C GLU A 375 -17.69 25.95 0.21
N LYS A 376 -16.42 25.96 -0.21
CA LYS A 376 -15.73 27.14 -0.76
C LYS A 376 -15.58 27.14 -2.27
N THR A 377 -15.99 26.07 -2.94
CA THR A 377 -15.71 25.86 -4.37
C THR A 377 -16.89 25.20 -5.06
N SER A 378 -17.09 25.54 -6.32
CA SER A 378 -18.11 24.96 -7.19
C SER A 378 -17.53 23.90 -8.13
N PHE A 379 -18.39 23.02 -8.65
CA PHE A 379 -18.00 22.06 -9.69
C PHE A 379 -17.31 22.72 -10.90
N ALA A 380 -17.77 23.92 -11.30
CA ALA A 380 -17.19 24.65 -12.42
C ALA A 380 -15.75 25.12 -12.15
N GLU A 381 -15.43 25.48 -10.90
CA GLU A 381 -14.08 25.86 -10.49
C GLU A 381 -13.17 24.63 -10.37
N LEU A 382 -13.66 23.52 -9.79
CA LEU A 382 -12.93 22.24 -9.81
C LEU A 382 -12.61 21.83 -11.25
N LYS A 383 -13.60 21.90 -12.15
CA LYS A 383 -13.44 21.56 -13.57
C LYS A 383 -12.38 22.43 -14.23
N ARG A 384 -12.39 23.74 -13.99
CA ARG A 384 -11.38 24.66 -14.52
C ARG A 384 -9.97 24.29 -14.04
N ALA A 385 -9.81 24.02 -12.73
CA ALA A 385 -8.53 23.66 -12.17
C ALA A 385 -7.97 22.34 -12.73
N VAL A 386 -8.82 21.32 -12.91
CA VAL A 386 -8.40 20.06 -13.57
C VAL A 386 -7.99 20.31 -15.02
N GLN A 387 -8.74 21.13 -15.75
CA GLN A 387 -8.39 21.49 -17.13
C GLN A 387 -7.05 22.24 -17.21
N GLU A 388 -6.75 23.11 -16.25
CA GLU A 388 -5.45 23.81 -16.16
C GLU A 388 -4.30 22.82 -15.91
N CYS A 389 -4.48 21.84 -15.02
CA CYS A 389 -3.50 20.77 -14.81
C CYS A 389 -3.21 19.99 -16.10
N VAL A 390 -4.27 19.57 -16.81
CA VAL A 390 -4.13 18.81 -18.07
C VAL A 390 -3.48 19.67 -19.15
N LYS A 391 -3.90 20.93 -19.28
CA LYS A 391 -3.33 21.89 -20.22
C LYS A 391 -1.83 22.06 -20.00
N LEU A 392 -1.39 22.14 -18.74
CA LEU A 392 0.02 22.29 -18.41
C LEU A 392 0.87 21.09 -18.88
N GLY A 393 0.37 19.87 -18.71
CA GLY A 393 1.01 18.67 -19.27
C GLY A 393 1.10 18.72 -20.80
N LEU A 394 0.01 19.14 -21.45
CA LEU A 394 -0.06 19.30 -22.91
C LEU A 394 0.96 20.34 -23.43
N GLU A 395 1.05 21.50 -22.79
CA GLU A 395 2.00 22.57 -23.15
C GLU A 395 3.46 22.14 -22.97
N ARG A 396 3.72 21.22 -22.03
CA ARG A 396 5.08 20.75 -21.70
C ARG A 396 5.49 19.47 -22.42
N GLY A 397 4.57 18.78 -23.09
CA GLY A 397 4.91 17.53 -23.78
C GLY A 397 5.09 16.33 -22.85
N ILE A 398 4.58 16.37 -21.62
CA ILE A 398 4.81 15.35 -20.58
C ILE A 398 3.51 14.89 -19.92
N PRO A 399 3.46 13.68 -19.33
CA PRO A 399 2.31 13.24 -18.56
C PRO A 399 2.14 14.07 -17.27
N VAL A 400 0.88 14.22 -16.85
CA VAL A 400 0.51 14.76 -15.53
C VAL A 400 -0.05 13.64 -14.68
N TRP A 401 0.36 13.60 -13.43
CA TRP A 401 -0.12 12.66 -12.43
C TRP A 401 -0.49 13.40 -11.15
N ILE A 402 -1.60 13.05 -10.50
CA ILE A 402 -2.03 13.74 -9.28
C ILE A 402 -1.43 13.05 -8.06
N GLY A 403 -0.32 13.58 -7.53
CA GLY A 403 0.43 12.97 -6.43
C GLY A 403 -0.33 12.94 -5.11
N GLU A 404 -1.14 13.97 -4.89
CA GLU A 404 -2.02 14.04 -3.74
C GLU A 404 -3.35 14.70 -4.11
N PHE A 405 -4.41 14.19 -3.53
CA PHE A 405 -5.69 14.87 -3.44
C PHE A 405 -6.48 14.23 -2.31
N GLY A 406 -7.34 15.00 -1.66
CA GLY A 406 -8.14 14.49 -0.57
C GLY A 406 -9.04 15.55 0.02
N VAL A 407 -9.95 15.09 0.86
CA VAL A 407 -10.80 15.92 1.70
C VAL A 407 -10.96 15.20 3.04
N GLY A 408 -11.07 15.97 4.12
CA GLY A 408 -11.40 15.40 5.42
C GLY A 408 -12.67 14.57 5.34
N SER A 409 -12.62 13.31 5.74
CA SER A 409 -13.75 12.38 5.56
C SER A 409 -15.00 12.81 6.30
N SER A 410 -14.84 13.59 7.37
CA SER A 410 -15.94 14.14 8.18
C SER A 410 -16.25 15.61 7.85
N ALA A 411 -15.56 16.18 6.86
CA ALA A 411 -15.80 17.55 6.41
C ALA A 411 -17.16 17.68 5.69
N TYR A 412 -17.69 18.90 5.64
CA TYR A 412 -18.96 19.16 4.97
C TYR A 412 -18.88 18.78 3.49
N GLY A 413 -19.89 18.06 2.98
CA GLY A 413 -19.94 17.69 1.56
C GLY A 413 -18.78 16.80 1.07
N ALA A 414 -18.04 16.14 1.98
CA ALA A 414 -16.86 15.34 1.60
C ALA A 414 -17.17 14.30 0.52
N SER A 415 -18.25 13.53 0.65
CA SER A 415 -18.65 12.56 -0.38
C SER A 415 -18.93 13.22 -1.74
N ASP A 416 -19.56 14.39 -1.77
CA ASP A 416 -19.88 15.08 -3.01
C ASP A 416 -18.61 15.64 -3.67
N TRP A 417 -17.67 16.17 -2.88
CA TRP A 417 -16.36 16.58 -3.37
C TRP A 417 -15.60 15.42 -3.99
N VAL A 418 -15.54 14.27 -3.31
CA VAL A 418 -14.85 13.07 -3.83
C VAL A 418 -15.51 12.59 -5.12
N LYS A 419 -16.84 12.64 -5.21
CA LYS A 419 -17.58 12.29 -6.42
C LYS A 419 -17.23 13.20 -7.59
N ASP A 420 -17.25 14.51 -7.37
CA ASP A 420 -17.01 15.51 -8.39
C ASP A 420 -15.56 15.49 -8.89
N VAL A 421 -14.59 15.50 -7.98
CA VAL A 421 -13.15 15.46 -8.33
C VAL A 421 -12.79 14.17 -9.06
N SER A 422 -13.26 13.01 -8.56
CA SER A 422 -12.98 11.74 -9.23
C SER A 422 -13.60 11.68 -10.64
N THR A 423 -14.78 12.27 -10.83
CA THR A 423 -15.43 12.38 -12.15
C THR A 423 -14.58 13.23 -13.10
N LEU A 424 -14.06 14.36 -12.61
CA LEU A 424 -13.23 15.26 -13.42
C LEU A 424 -11.88 14.62 -13.80
N PHE A 425 -11.26 13.84 -12.90
CA PHE A 425 -10.05 13.09 -13.24
C PHE A 425 -10.32 12.01 -14.31
N GLU A 426 -11.48 11.34 -14.27
CA GLU A 426 -11.89 10.36 -15.27
C GLU A 426 -12.16 10.97 -16.65
N GLU A 427 -12.73 12.18 -16.71
CA GLU A 427 -12.95 12.92 -17.97
C GLU A 427 -11.65 13.11 -18.78
N HIS A 428 -10.50 13.07 -18.09
CA HIS A 428 -9.17 13.26 -18.65
C HIS A 428 -8.26 12.02 -18.52
N ALA A 429 -8.80 10.88 -18.06
CA ALA A 429 -8.06 9.65 -17.81
C ALA A 429 -6.79 9.87 -16.96
N LEU A 430 -6.88 10.71 -15.92
CA LEU A 430 -5.74 11.02 -15.05
C LEU A 430 -5.44 9.88 -14.07
N GLY A 431 -4.15 9.65 -13.86
CA GLY A 431 -3.66 8.88 -12.71
C GLY A 431 -3.60 9.76 -11.46
N TYR A 432 -3.71 9.13 -10.29
CA TYR A 432 -3.72 9.82 -9.01
C TYR A 432 -3.29 8.94 -7.83
N ALA A 433 -2.95 9.56 -6.70
CA ALA A 433 -2.88 8.94 -5.38
C ALA A 433 -3.69 9.73 -4.34
N TRP A 434 -4.70 9.10 -3.75
CA TRP A 434 -5.49 9.68 -2.67
C TRP A 434 -4.65 9.89 -1.42
N TRP A 435 -4.69 11.06 -0.81
CA TRP A 435 -4.18 11.28 0.54
C TRP A 435 -5.33 11.00 1.53
N THR A 436 -5.31 9.91 2.31
CA THR A 436 -4.26 8.87 2.41
C THR A 436 -4.77 7.52 2.94
N TYR A 437 -4.02 6.43 2.71
CA TYR A 437 -4.23 5.15 3.40
C TYR A 437 -3.75 5.27 4.84
N TRP A 438 -4.69 5.59 5.73
CA TRP A 438 -4.42 5.71 7.16
C TRP A 438 -5.68 5.48 7.99
N ARG A 439 -5.49 5.44 9.32
CA ARG A 439 -6.53 5.22 10.32
C ARG A 439 -6.73 6.49 11.14
N ASP A 440 -7.88 7.13 11.01
CA ASP A 440 -8.24 8.32 11.80
C ASP A 440 -9.77 8.50 11.89
N GLU A 441 -10.22 9.38 12.77
CA GLU A 441 -11.65 9.61 13.02
C GLU A 441 -12.37 10.40 11.91
N GLY A 442 -11.70 11.35 11.25
CA GLY A 442 -12.40 12.32 10.41
C GLY A 442 -11.57 13.16 9.45
N SER A 443 -10.26 12.93 9.40
CA SER A 443 -9.33 13.52 8.45
C SER A 443 -9.30 12.67 7.16
N PHE A 444 -8.16 12.66 6.48
CA PHE A 444 -7.94 12.06 5.16
C PHE A 444 -7.96 10.53 5.08
N GLY A 445 -7.78 9.83 6.21
CA GLY A 445 -7.64 8.38 6.26
C GLY A 445 -8.85 7.66 5.69
N LEU A 446 -8.61 6.60 4.92
CA LEU A 446 -9.67 5.75 4.37
C LEU A 446 -10.30 4.79 5.41
N LEU A 447 -9.68 4.69 6.59
CA LEU A 447 -10.11 3.80 7.66
C LEU A 447 -10.38 4.58 8.95
N TYR A 448 -11.33 4.11 9.74
CA TYR A 448 -11.47 4.49 11.14
C TYR A 448 -10.34 3.90 12.00
N PRO A 449 -10.13 4.36 13.25
CA PRO A 449 -9.11 3.80 14.14
C PRO A 449 -9.26 2.30 14.40
N ASP A 450 -10.50 1.79 14.38
CA ASP A 450 -10.80 0.35 14.51
C ASP A 450 -10.51 -0.46 13.23
N GLY A 451 -10.04 0.19 12.17
CA GLY A 451 -9.70 -0.41 10.88
C GLY A 451 -10.90 -0.64 9.95
N LYS A 452 -12.11 -0.22 10.32
CA LYS A 452 -13.26 -0.25 9.40
C LYS A 452 -13.12 0.80 8.30
N GLU A 453 -13.61 0.46 7.12
CA GLU A 453 -13.63 1.40 5.99
C GLU A 453 -14.57 2.57 6.23
N LYS A 454 -14.17 3.76 5.79
CA LYS A 454 -15.05 4.92 5.69
C LYS A 454 -15.93 4.78 4.44
N GLU A 455 -16.98 3.97 4.57
CA GLU A 455 -17.88 3.52 3.49
C GLU A 455 -18.42 4.66 2.60
N HIS A 456 -18.69 5.84 3.14
CA HIS A 456 -19.21 6.97 2.38
C HIS A 456 -18.18 7.60 1.42
N ILE A 457 -16.89 7.40 1.68
CA ILE A 457 -15.78 7.75 0.77
C ILE A 457 -15.46 6.54 -0.11
N MET A 458 -15.32 5.35 0.48
CA MET A 458 -14.92 4.15 -0.24
C MET A 458 -15.93 3.69 -1.29
N LYS A 459 -17.24 3.94 -1.10
CA LYS A 459 -18.25 3.70 -2.15
C LYS A 459 -18.00 4.51 -3.43
N ILE A 460 -17.18 5.56 -3.34
CA ILE A 460 -16.86 6.47 -4.44
C ILE A 460 -15.49 6.12 -5.00
N LEU A 461 -14.49 5.85 -4.16
CA LEU A 461 -13.12 5.53 -4.60
C LEU A 461 -12.91 4.08 -5.06
N ASP A 462 -13.65 3.09 -4.54
CA ASP A 462 -13.61 1.69 -5.04
C ASP A 462 -14.49 1.55 -6.29
N ARG A 463 -13.96 2.04 -7.42
CA ARG A 463 -14.69 2.22 -8.69
C ARG A 463 -14.06 1.44 -9.85
N PRO A 464 -14.78 1.24 -10.98
CA PRO A 464 -14.19 0.68 -12.19
C PRO A 464 -12.98 1.44 -12.69
N ARG A 465 -11.96 0.71 -13.15
CA ARG A 465 -10.71 1.31 -13.65
C ARG A 465 -10.14 0.53 -14.81
N ILE A 466 -9.51 1.23 -15.75
CA ILE A 466 -8.64 0.60 -16.75
C ILE A 466 -7.28 0.35 -16.07
N LEU A 467 -6.90 -0.91 -15.93
CA LEU A 467 -5.61 -1.30 -15.35
C LEU A 467 -4.49 -1.19 -16.39
N SER A 468 -4.74 -1.69 -17.60
CA SER A 468 -3.87 -1.52 -18.76
C SER A 468 -4.67 -1.59 -20.07
N SER A 469 -4.13 -0.99 -21.13
CA SER A 469 -4.74 -1.02 -22.47
C SER A 469 -3.68 -0.88 -23.56
N THR A 470 -3.75 -1.65 -24.64
CA THR A 470 -2.88 -1.42 -25.82
C THR A 470 -3.32 -0.22 -26.66
N CYS A 471 -4.53 0.29 -26.43
CA CYS A 471 -5.05 1.49 -27.07
C CYS A 471 -5.22 2.60 -26.06
N LYS A 472 -5.03 3.84 -26.49
CA LYS A 472 -5.06 5.00 -25.60
C LYS A 472 -6.47 5.20 -25.00
N PRO A 473 -6.62 5.21 -23.68
CA PRO A 473 -7.84 5.68 -23.04
C PRO A 473 -7.97 7.19 -23.24
N SER A 474 -9.10 7.64 -23.80
CA SER A 474 -9.36 9.07 -24.02
C SER A 474 -10.27 9.65 -22.96
N LYS A 475 -11.29 8.89 -22.54
CA LYS A 475 -12.27 9.31 -21.52
C LYS A 475 -12.75 8.10 -20.74
N ILE A 476 -12.96 8.30 -19.45
CA ILE A 476 -13.60 7.35 -18.55
C ILE A 476 -14.76 8.07 -17.88
N PHE A 477 -15.83 7.35 -17.57
CA PHE A 477 -16.94 7.88 -16.79
C PHE A 477 -17.55 6.78 -15.95
N PHE A 478 -17.64 7.00 -14.64
CA PHE A 478 -18.40 6.15 -13.75
C PHE A 478 -19.46 6.93 -12.98
N ASN A 479 -20.72 6.54 -13.15
CA ASN A 479 -21.81 7.06 -12.34
C ASN A 479 -22.06 6.13 -11.15
N VAL A 480 -21.72 6.60 -9.95
CA VAL A 480 -21.83 5.81 -8.71
C VAL A 480 -23.29 5.44 -8.35
N GLU A 481 -24.27 6.23 -8.76
CA GLU A 481 -25.68 6.05 -8.38
C GLU A 481 -26.31 4.89 -9.17
N ASN A 482 -26.20 4.95 -10.50
CA ASN A 482 -26.78 3.93 -11.38
C ASN A 482 -25.79 2.79 -11.70
N ARG A 483 -24.50 2.98 -11.39
CA ARG A 483 -23.40 2.02 -11.58
C ARG A 483 -23.11 1.72 -13.04
N ASP A 484 -23.36 2.71 -13.89
CA ASP A 484 -22.96 2.69 -15.29
C ASP A 484 -21.52 3.19 -15.42
N PHE A 485 -20.71 2.40 -16.10
CA PHE A 485 -19.33 2.68 -16.43
C PHE A 485 -19.16 2.72 -17.94
N THR A 486 -18.45 3.73 -18.41
CA THR A 486 -18.08 3.90 -19.81
C THR A 486 -16.58 4.16 -19.91
N ALA A 487 -15.91 3.45 -20.83
CA ALA A 487 -14.54 3.74 -21.22
C ALA A 487 -14.45 3.95 -22.73
N CYS A 488 -13.78 5.02 -23.15
CA CYS A 488 -13.54 5.35 -24.56
C CYS A 488 -12.07 5.08 -24.90
N LEU A 489 -11.83 4.18 -25.85
CA LEU A 489 -10.49 3.84 -26.33
C LEU A 489 -10.27 4.35 -27.76
N GLU A 490 -9.16 5.03 -28.00
CA GLU A 490 -8.71 5.44 -29.33
C GLU A 490 -8.08 4.23 -30.03
N MET A 491 -8.82 3.57 -30.92
CA MET A 491 -8.33 2.42 -31.67
C MET A 491 -7.76 2.87 -33.01
N GLU A 492 -6.50 2.53 -33.27
CA GLU A 492 -5.95 2.43 -34.61
C GLU A 492 -6.41 1.11 -35.26
N LYS A 493 -6.44 1.00 -36.59
CA LYS A 493 -6.98 -0.16 -37.34
C LYS A 493 -6.29 -1.48 -36.95
N GLU A 494 -6.71 -2.11 -35.86
CA GLU A 494 -6.02 -3.28 -35.28
C GLU A 494 -6.80 -3.86 -34.08
N LYS A 495 -6.16 -4.79 -33.35
CA LYS A 495 -6.71 -5.37 -32.12
C LYS A 495 -6.38 -4.50 -30.91
N CYS A 496 -7.37 -4.31 -30.05
CA CYS A 496 -7.18 -3.67 -28.75
C CYS A 496 -7.32 -4.66 -27.61
N ARG A 497 -6.34 -4.74 -26.71
CA ARG A 497 -6.49 -5.46 -25.45
C ARG A 497 -6.67 -4.46 -24.32
N VAL A 498 -7.64 -4.70 -23.45
CA VAL A 498 -7.87 -3.85 -22.27
C VAL A 498 -8.24 -4.70 -21.06
N LEU A 499 -7.66 -4.34 -19.92
CA LEU A 499 -7.95 -4.92 -18.61
C LEU A 499 -8.72 -3.91 -17.77
N ILE A 500 -9.91 -4.28 -17.31
CA ILE A 500 -10.79 -3.40 -16.55
C ILE A 500 -11.12 -4.04 -15.20
N TYR A 501 -10.76 -3.38 -14.10
CA TYR A 501 -11.22 -3.76 -12.77
C TYR A 501 -12.70 -3.40 -12.61
N LEU A 502 -13.52 -4.35 -12.14
CA LEU A 502 -14.93 -4.13 -11.83
C LEU A 502 -15.23 -4.45 -10.34
N PRO A 503 -15.37 -3.41 -9.50
CA PRO A 503 -15.47 -3.56 -8.06
C PRO A 503 -16.65 -4.43 -7.63
N LYS A 504 -16.40 -5.34 -6.70
CA LYS A 504 -17.44 -6.21 -6.13
C LYS A 504 -18.55 -5.39 -5.47
N ARG A 505 -18.21 -4.24 -4.88
CA ARG A 505 -19.15 -3.30 -4.23
C ARG A 505 -20.25 -2.84 -5.19
N HIS A 506 -19.91 -2.59 -6.45
CA HIS A 506 -20.86 -2.10 -7.46
C HIS A 506 -21.48 -3.22 -8.32
N TYR A 507 -20.72 -4.28 -8.61
CA TYR A 507 -21.10 -5.37 -9.54
C TYR A 507 -21.18 -6.75 -8.87
N LYS A 508 -21.81 -6.82 -7.69
CA LYS A 508 -21.96 -8.07 -6.90
C LYS A 508 -22.73 -9.17 -7.64
N THR A 509 -23.83 -8.79 -8.31
CA THR A 509 -24.74 -9.71 -9.02
C THR A 509 -24.40 -9.90 -10.50
N GLY A 510 -23.22 -9.42 -10.91
CA GLY A 510 -22.79 -9.39 -12.31
C GLY A 510 -23.09 -8.05 -13.01
N PHE A 511 -22.79 -8.01 -14.30
CA PHE A 511 -22.88 -6.82 -15.14
C PHE A 511 -23.41 -7.17 -16.53
N LYS A 512 -23.85 -6.15 -17.26
CA LYS A 512 -24.11 -6.23 -18.71
C LYS A 512 -23.03 -5.46 -19.44
N LEU A 513 -22.49 -6.07 -20.48
CA LEU A 513 -21.48 -5.50 -21.35
C LEU A 513 -22.14 -5.09 -22.68
N SER A 514 -21.87 -3.87 -23.15
CA SER A 514 -22.29 -3.37 -24.45
C SER A 514 -21.10 -2.71 -25.13
N ILE A 515 -20.67 -3.26 -26.27
CA ILE A 515 -19.51 -2.80 -27.03
C ILE A 515 -19.91 -2.80 -28.52
N PRO A 516 -19.73 -1.69 -29.26
CA PRO A 516 -20.20 -1.53 -30.63
C PRO A 516 -19.31 -2.19 -31.70
N VAL A 517 -18.33 -3.01 -31.30
CA VAL A 517 -17.39 -3.69 -32.19
C VAL A 517 -17.29 -5.18 -31.85
N ALA A 518 -16.69 -5.95 -32.76
CA ALA A 518 -16.40 -7.36 -32.51
C ALA A 518 -15.47 -7.48 -31.30
N HIS A 519 -15.80 -8.40 -30.38
CA HIS A 519 -15.05 -8.54 -29.14
C HIS A 519 -15.15 -9.95 -28.56
N ILE A 520 -14.13 -10.29 -27.79
CA ILE A 520 -14.11 -11.47 -26.91
C ILE A 520 -13.82 -10.96 -25.50
N TYR A 521 -14.49 -11.54 -24.51
CA TYR A 521 -14.28 -11.17 -23.12
C TYR A 521 -14.19 -12.37 -22.18
N SER A 522 -13.49 -12.18 -21.07
CA SER A 522 -13.51 -13.07 -19.92
C SER A 522 -13.51 -12.26 -18.63
N PHE A 523 -14.12 -12.77 -17.57
CA PHE A 523 -14.16 -12.11 -16.28
C PHE A 523 -13.68 -13.06 -15.18
N ASP A 524 -12.65 -12.66 -14.45
CA ASP A 524 -12.18 -13.38 -13.29
C ASP A 524 -12.88 -12.85 -12.03
N TYR A 525 -13.70 -13.68 -11.41
CA TYR A 525 -14.46 -13.31 -10.21
C TYR A 525 -13.58 -13.13 -8.97
N ARG A 526 -12.37 -13.69 -8.95
CA ARG A 526 -11.44 -13.59 -7.82
C ARG A 526 -10.65 -12.28 -7.88
N SER A 527 -10.01 -12.00 -9.01
CA SER A 527 -9.27 -10.74 -9.22
C SER A 527 -10.18 -9.57 -9.58
N ARG A 528 -11.43 -9.83 -9.97
CA ARG A 528 -12.42 -8.83 -10.43
C ARG A 528 -12.01 -8.11 -11.71
N VAL A 529 -11.17 -8.74 -12.54
CA VAL A 529 -10.69 -8.17 -13.80
C VAL A 529 -11.49 -8.71 -14.99
N LEU A 530 -12.08 -7.79 -15.76
CA LEU A 530 -12.64 -8.00 -17.08
C LEU A 530 -11.52 -7.84 -18.13
N LYS A 531 -11.21 -8.93 -18.83
CA LYS A 531 -10.25 -8.93 -19.95
C LYS A 531 -11.02 -8.85 -21.25
N LEU A 532 -10.68 -7.89 -22.10
CA LEU A 532 -11.30 -7.66 -23.39
C LEU A 532 -10.27 -7.69 -24.51
N VAL A 533 -10.65 -8.31 -25.63
CA VAL A 533 -9.97 -8.14 -26.92
C VAL A 533 -11.01 -7.59 -27.89
N LEU A 534 -10.76 -6.39 -28.40
CA LEU A 534 -11.62 -5.66 -29.34
C LEU A 534 -10.98 -5.71 -30.72
N GLU A 535 -11.80 -5.80 -31.77
CA GLU A 535 -11.35 -5.80 -33.15
C GLU A 535 -12.16 -4.79 -33.97
N SER A 536 -11.47 -3.90 -34.68
CA SER A 536 -12.07 -2.93 -35.60
C SER A 536 -11.28 -2.85 -36.90
N ASN A 537 -11.98 -2.70 -38.03
CA ASN A 537 -11.37 -2.51 -39.36
C ASN A 537 -11.13 -1.02 -39.69
N GLU A 538 -11.61 -0.11 -38.83
CA GLU A 538 -11.51 1.33 -39.00
C GLU A 538 -10.98 1.98 -37.72
N SER A 539 -10.13 3.00 -37.90
CA SER A 539 -9.70 3.83 -36.77
C SER A 539 -10.92 4.57 -36.23
N SER A 540 -11.20 4.38 -34.94
CA SER A 540 -12.40 4.91 -34.30
C SER A 540 -12.21 5.01 -32.80
N ILE A 541 -13.08 5.81 -32.16
CA ILE A 541 -13.23 5.80 -30.71
C ILE A 541 -14.24 4.70 -30.37
N VAL A 542 -13.80 3.66 -29.67
CA VAL A 542 -14.66 2.56 -29.23
C VAL A 542 -15.12 2.79 -27.80
N GLU A 543 -16.43 2.73 -27.61
CA GLU A 543 -17.08 2.92 -26.32
C GLU A 543 -17.41 1.56 -25.68
N ILE A 544 -16.80 1.27 -24.53
CA ILE A 544 -17.08 0.09 -23.71
C ILE A 544 -18.04 0.50 -22.61
N LYS A 545 -19.25 -0.06 -22.61
CA LYS A 545 -20.26 0.19 -21.57
C LYS A 545 -20.45 -1.03 -20.67
N VAL A 546 -20.33 -0.82 -19.36
CA VAL A 546 -20.63 -1.78 -18.32
C VAL A 546 -21.75 -1.22 -17.44
N SER A 547 -22.88 -1.91 -17.37
CA SER A 547 -24.02 -1.52 -16.54
C SER A 547 -24.38 -2.62 -15.55
N LYS A 548 -25.09 -2.25 -14.48
CA LYS A 548 -25.57 -3.24 -13.49
C LYS A 548 -26.50 -4.26 -14.16
N SER A 549 -26.31 -5.56 -13.87
CA SER A 549 -27.28 -6.57 -14.27
C SER A 549 -28.55 -6.44 -13.42
N LEU A 550 -29.70 -6.29 -14.08
CA LEU A 550 -31.04 -6.35 -13.46
C LEU A 550 -31.54 -7.79 -13.24
N LYS A 551 -30.79 -8.81 -13.68
CA LYS A 551 -31.22 -10.20 -13.59
C LYS A 551 -30.55 -10.89 -12.39
N ASP A 552 -31.31 -11.06 -11.32
CA ASP A 552 -31.05 -12.04 -10.24
C ASP A 552 -31.26 -13.48 -10.75
N LYS A 553 -30.56 -13.86 -11.83
CA LYS A 553 -30.39 -15.28 -12.14
C LYS A 553 -28.94 -15.60 -11.87
N VAL A 554 -28.71 -16.16 -10.68
CA VAL A 554 -27.52 -16.95 -10.37
C VAL A 554 -27.41 -18.00 -11.47
N VAL A 555 -26.60 -17.71 -12.49
CA VAL A 555 -26.12 -18.76 -13.39
C VAL A 555 -25.03 -19.44 -12.57
N LEU A 556 -25.41 -20.47 -11.81
CA LEU A 556 -24.42 -21.36 -11.23
C LEU A 556 -23.53 -21.85 -12.38
N PRO A 557 -22.20 -21.74 -12.27
CA PRO A 557 -21.29 -22.29 -13.27
C PRO A 557 -21.68 -23.74 -13.53
N THR A 558 -21.80 -24.13 -14.80
CA THR A 558 -22.15 -25.49 -15.22
C THR A 558 -21.27 -26.55 -14.54
N VAL A 559 -20.04 -26.18 -14.13
CA VAL A 559 -19.08 -26.99 -13.36
C VAL A 559 -19.56 -27.30 -11.94
N ILE A 560 -20.27 -26.38 -11.27
CA ILE A 560 -20.84 -26.63 -9.93
C ILE A 560 -22.04 -27.56 -10.05
N ILE A 561 -22.89 -27.37 -11.07
CA ILE A 561 -24.02 -28.26 -11.34
C ILE A 561 -23.52 -29.68 -11.65
N LEU A 562 -22.48 -29.84 -12.48
CA LEU A 562 -21.86 -31.14 -12.73
C LEU A 562 -21.24 -31.75 -11.47
N SER A 563 -20.55 -30.96 -10.64
CA SER A 563 -19.94 -31.44 -9.39
C SER A 563 -21.00 -31.92 -8.40
N PHE A 564 -22.11 -31.18 -8.24
CA PHE A 564 -23.25 -31.63 -7.43
C PHE A 564 -23.91 -32.87 -8.03
N PHE A 565 -24.05 -32.96 -9.35
CA PHE A 565 -24.61 -34.13 -10.03
C PHE A 565 -23.72 -35.38 -9.86
N ILE A 566 -22.40 -35.23 -9.94
CA ILE A 566 -21.42 -36.31 -9.75
C ILE A 566 -21.42 -36.79 -8.29
N ILE A 567 -21.43 -35.87 -7.32
CA ILE A 567 -21.55 -36.21 -5.89
C ILE A 567 -22.90 -36.90 -5.62
N PHE A 568 -23.99 -36.42 -6.22
CA PHE A 568 -25.34 -36.99 -6.10
C PHE A 568 -25.43 -38.42 -6.68
N VAL A 569 -24.82 -38.65 -7.85
CA VAL A 569 -24.72 -39.99 -8.47
C VAL A 569 -23.86 -40.93 -7.62
N LEU A 570 -22.75 -40.46 -7.06
CA LEU A 570 -21.87 -41.27 -6.19
C LEU A 570 -22.51 -41.64 -4.85
N VAL A 571 -23.35 -40.75 -4.27
CA VAL A 571 -24.09 -41.02 -3.04
C VAL A 571 -25.26 -41.98 -3.31
N ALA A 572 -26.03 -41.76 -4.40
CA ALA A 572 -27.14 -42.63 -4.77
C ALA A 572 -26.68 -44.06 -5.17
N TYR A 573 -25.49 -44.21 -5.74
CA TYR A 573 -24.93 -45.53 -6.09
C TYR A 573 -24.44 -46.32 -4.87
N ARG A 574 -24.15 -45.65 -3.74
CA ARG A 574 -23.67 -46.28 -2.49
C ARG A 574 -24.78 -46.68 -1.53
N THR A 575 -25.98 -46.13 -1.67
CA THR A 575 -27.10 -46.41 -0.77
C THR A 575 -28.29 -46.91 -1.57
N SER A 576 -28.51 -48.22 -1.61
CA SER A 576 -29.59 -48.91 -2.33
C SER A 576 -31.00 -48.50 -1.86
N SER A 577 -31.42 -47.26 -2.12
CA SER A 577 -32.70 -46.71 -1.64
C SER A 577 -33.23 -45.64 -2.61
N ARG A 578 -34.54 -45.66 -2.88
CA ARG A 578 -35.23 -44.67 -3.74
C ARG A 578 -35.35 -43.34 -3.01
N ALA A 579 -34.74 -42.29 -3.55
CA ALA A 579 -34.97 -40.90 -3.13
C ALA A 579 -36.07 -40.26 -4.01
N VAL A 580 -36.93 -39.43 -3.41
CA VAL A 580 -37.95 -38.63 -4.12
C VAL A 580 -37.59 -37.15 -3.95
N VAL A 581 -37.60 -36.41 -5.05
CA VAL A 581 -37.39 -34.95 -5.07
C VAL A 581 -38.67 -34.31 -5.55
N GLU A 582 -39.32 -33.51 -4.70
CA GLU A 582 -40.39 -32.61 -5.12
C GLU A 582 -39.85 -31.20 -5.30
N CYS A 583 -40.15 -30.60 -6.45
CA CYS A 583 -39.76 -29.23 -6.79
C CYS A 583 -41.02 -28.39 -6.95
N ASP A 584 -41.30 -27.53 -5.98
CA ASP A 584 -42.33 -26.50 -6.15
C ASP A 584 -41.75 -25.35 -6.99
N ARG A 585 -42.43 -24.99 -8.09
CA ARG A 585 -41.97 -23.95 -9.02
C ARG A 585 -42.05 -22.52 -8.47
N LYS A 586 -42.51 -22.33 -7.22
CA LYS A 586 -42.69 -21.00 -6.61
C LYS A 586 -41.86 -20.71 -5.35
N SER A 587 -41.03 -21.64 -4.86
CA SER A 587 -40.16 -21.40 -3.71
C SER A 587 -38.67 -21.65 -4.05
N THR A 588 -37.76 -20.93 -3.39
CA THR A 588 -36.30 -21.16 -3.45
C THR A 588 -35.85 -22.27 -2.49
N HIS A 589 -36.74 -23.20 -2.14
CA HIS A 589 -36.45 -24.30 -1.21
C HIS A 589 -36.56 -25.64 -1.91
N ILE A 590 -35.48 -26.42 -1.82
CA ILE A 590 -35.43 -27.83 -2.19
C ILE A 590 -35.48 -28.60 -0.87
N SER A 591 -36.58 -29.31 -0.60
CA SER A 591 -36.65 -30.23 0.53
C SER A 591 -36.19 -31.62 0.09
N VAL A 592 -35.35 -32.26 0.89
CA VAL A 592 -34.87 -33.62 0.64
C VAL A 592 -35.28 -34.47 1.83
N GLY A 593 -36.24 -35.37 1.60
CA GLY A 593 -36.75 -36.30 2.61
C GLY A 593 -36.31 -37.73 2.34
N LYS A 594 -36.09 -38.49 3.42
CA LYS A 594 -35.91 -39.94 3.39
C LYS A 594 -37.22 -40.60 3.82
N THR A 595 -37.84 -41.39 2.94
CA THR A 595 -38.99 -42.23 3.30
C THR A 595 -38.50 -43.58 3.80
N PHE A 596 -38.85 -43.92 5.04
CA PHE A 596 -38.68 -45.27 5.57
C PHE A 596 -39.92 -46.12 5.24
N GLU A 597 -39.79 -47.45 5.27
CA GLU A 597 -40.88 -48.39 4.93
C GLU A 597 -42.13 -48.27 5.83
N ASP A 598 -42.09 -47.45 6.89
CA ASP A 598 -43.20 -47.16 7.80
C ASP A 598 -43.92 -45.82 7.56
N GLY A 599 -43.56 -45.07 6.51
CA GLY A 599 -44.26 -43.84 6.10
C GLY A 599 -43.90 -42.56 6.85
N ARG A 600 -42.86 -42.55 7.69
CA ARG A 600 -42.35 -41.32 8.33
C ARG A 600 -41.38 -40.56 7.42
N VAL A 601 -41.54 -39.24 7.35
CA VAL A 601 -40.66 -38.31 6.62
C VAL A 601 -39.87 -37.48 7.62
N LEU A 602 -38.54 -37.45 7.47
CA LEU A 602 -37.64 -36.63 8.28
C LEU A 602 -37.28 -35.37 7.49
N ASP A 603 -37.63 -34.21 8.02
CA ASP A 603 -37.42 -32.91 7.37
C ASP A 603 -36.02 -32.38 7.70
N ALA A 604 -35.15 -32.29 6.69
CA ALA A 604 -33.77 -31.82 6.83
C ALA A 604 -33.67 -30.32 6.46
N ALA A 605 -34.51 -29.48 7.06
CA ALA A 605 -34.39 -28.03 6.94
C ALA A 605 -33.62 -27.48 8.16
N ASN A 606 -32.29 -27.46 8.11
CA ASN A 606 -31.41 -26.56 8.88
C ASN A 606 -29.92 -26.80 8.55
N ALA A 607 -29.52 -26.57 7.30
CA ALA A 607 -28.09 -26.57 6.93
C ALA A 607 -27.78 -25.67 5.73
N VAL A 608 -28.41 -24.49 5.61
CA VAL A 608 -27.92 -23.43 4.71
C VAL A 608 -28.22 -22.07 5.34
N SER A 609 -27.50 -21.77 6.42
CA SER A 609 -27.29 -20.39 6.87
C SER A 609 -25.78 -20.19 7.01
N GLY A 610 -25.12 -19.76 5.93
CA GLY A 610 -23.70 -19.40 5.97
C GLY A 610 -22.87 -20.05 4.88
N ILE A 611 -23.05 -19.61 3.63
CA ILE A 611 -22.00 -19.50 2.60
C ILE A 611 -22.28 -18.23 1.81
#